data_AF-A0A952S878-F1
#
_entry.id   AF-A0A952S878-F1
#
_cell.length_a   1.000
_cell.length_b   1.000
_cell.length_c   1.000
_cell.angle_alpha   90.00
_cell.angle_beta   90.00
_cell.angle_gamma   90.00
#
_symmetry.space_group_name_H-M   'P 1'
#
loop_
_entity.id
_entity.type
_entity.pdbx_description
1 polymer ?
#
loop_
_entity_poly.entity_id
_entity_poly.type
_entity_poly.pdbx_seq_one_letter_code
_entity_poly.pdbx_strand_id
1 'polypeptide(L)'
;MDDVRDLLPVWEYSAVGDDRTRASHRALDGVIYPADHPFWDQYYPPWDFGCRCTVIPLPSIPKGYYHAKPNGIDTVEYDDAGLPSRSVVDGRAVSLRPGKFRGIPRRSSLAEVIRKGATRAGKSEESANETVRISTSEEADEFGKREFPDLAQRLTGQEADSIFRYTSTSFDGINDYLRGKKMNWDAIELSETDVIAQIKHLDSAIARFSLRTNVVVYRGFGWDRRVKKGQIINDEGFVSTSVLKSVADGWPLSVARENKLVPTIIEFVVPKGTNALFAESVTAVKEEYELLLARGQKLEILSTRKEGDVIYAKARLKR
;
A
#
# COMPACT_ATOMS: atom_id res chain seq x y z
N MET A 1 10.49 -37.12 -4.92
CA MET A 1 9.88 -36.41 -3.79
C MET A 1 8.53 -35.98 -4.29
N ASP A 2 7.54 -36.69 -3.78
CA ASP A 2 6.25 -37.01 -4.40
C ASP A 2 5.46 -35.74 -4.73
N ASP A 3 4.97 -35.64 -5.98
CA ASP A 3 4.06 -34.55 -6.37
C ASP A 3 2.80 -34.69 -5.50
N VAL A 4 2.22 -33.59 -5.04
CA VAL A 4 0.97 -33.62 -4.25
C VAL A 4 -0.14 -34.35 -5.02
N ARG A 5 -0.06 -34.37 -6.35
CA ARG A 5 -0.93 -35.13 -7.26
C ARG A 5 -0.82 -36.64 -7.13
N ASP A 6 0.34 -37.16 -6.73
CA ASP A 6 0.57 -38.60 -6.55
C ASP A 6 -0.10 -39.12 -5.25
N LEU A 7 -0.33 -38.22 -4.29
CA LEU A 7 -0.98 -38.53 -3.00
C LEU A 7 -2.47 -38.09 -2.96
N LEU A 8 -2.84 -37.08 -3.75
CA LEU A 8 -4.20 -36.50 -3.81
C LEU A 8 -4.62 -36.27 -5.28
N PRO A 9 -4.93 -37.35 -6.03
CA PRO A 9 -5.17 -37.31 -7.48
C PRO A 9 -6.52 -36.74 -7.89
N VAL A 10 -7.39 -36.43 -6.92
CA VAL A 10 -8.78 -36.02 -7.14
C VAL A 10 -9.02 -34.74 -6.37
N TRP A 11 -9.75 -33.79 -6.96
CA TRP A 11 -10.04 -32.50 -6.35
C TRP A 11 -11.54 -32.26 -6.28
N GLU A 12 -12.01 -31.65 -5.20
CA GLU A 12 -13.37 -31.20 -4.99
C GLU A 12 -13.44 -29.67 -5.05
N TYR A 13 -14.39 -29.14 -5.80
CA TYR A 13 -14.71 -27.72 -5.80
C TYR A 13 -15.54 -27.39 -4.55
N SER A 14 -15.08 -26.45 -3.73
CA SER A 14 -15.76 -26.05 -2.50
C SER A 14 -16.17 -24.58 -2.57
N ALA A 15 -17.47 -24.34 -2.62
CA ALA A 15 -18.05 -23.02 -2.48
C ALA A 15 -18.17 -22.63 -1.01
N VAL A 16 -18.20 -21.32 -0.73
CA VAL A 16 -18.35 -20.82 0.64
C VAL A 16 -19.74 -21.14 1.21
N GLY A 17 -20.76 -21.21 0.35
CA GLY A 17 -22.13 -21.59 0.74
C GLY A 17 -22.88 -20.51 1.51
N ASP A 18 -22.34 -19.30 1.65
CA ASP A 18 -23.01 -18.17 2.30
C ASP A 18 -23.99 -17.43 1.36
N ASP A 19 -24.78 -16.50 1.91
CA ASP A 19 -25.75 -15.69 1.15
C ASP A 19 -25.13 -14.84 0.04
N ARG A 20 -23.80 -14.67 0.05
CA ARG A 20 -23.02 -13.94 -0.95
C ARG A 20 -22.48 -14.86 -2.05
N THR A 21 -22.64 -16.17 -1.92
CA THR A 21 -22.22 -17.17 -2.92
C THR A 21 -23.20 -17.14 -4.08
N ARG A 22 -22.69 -16.83 -5.29
CA ARG A 22 -23.52 -16.80 -6.49
C ARG A 22 -24.08 -18.20 -6.78
N ALA A 23 -25.29 -18.25 -7.33
CA ALA A 23 -25.94 -19.51 -7.66
C ALA A 23 -25.10 -20.40 -8.59
N SER A 24 -24.32 -19.82 -9.51
CA SER A 24 -23.40 -20.57 -10.39
C SER A 24 -22.23 -21.21 -9.62
N HIS A 25 -21.75 -20.59 -8.55
CA HIS A 25 -20.70 -21.15 -7.71
C HIS A 25 -21.25 -22.20 -6.75
N ARG A 26 -22.44 -21.96 -6.19
CA ARG A 26 -23.14 -22.91 -5.32
C ARG A 26 -23.50 -24.21 -6.05
N ALA A 27 -23.95 -24.11 -7.29
CA ALA A 27 -24.26 -25.27 -8.12
C ALA A 27 -23.04 -26.15 -8.43
N LEU A 28 -21.83 -25.58 -8.41
CA LEU A 28 -20.58 -26.32 -8.59
C LEU A 28 -19.99 -26.85 -7.28
N ASP A 29 -20.58 -26.51 -6.14
CA ASP A 29 -20.15 -27.03 -4.85
C ASP A 29 -20.21 -28.56 -4.85
N GLY A 30 -19.18 -29.21 -4.32
CA GLY A 30 -19.04 -30.65 -4.34
C GLY A 30 -18.71 -31.26 -5.71
N VAL A 31 -18.42 -30.46 -6.76
CA VAL A 31 -17.97 -31.03 -8.04
C VAL A 31 -16.59 -31.64 -7.88
N ILE A 32 -16.49 -32.95 -8.11
CA ILE A 32 -15.26 -33.72 -7.97
C ILE A 32 -14.77 -34.19 -9.34
N TYR A 33 -13.49 -33.92 -9.63
CA TYR A 33 -12.80 -34.38 -10.83
C TYR A 33 -11.34 -34.76 -10.55
N PRO A 34 -10.72 -35.61 -11.40
CA PRO A 34 -9.27 -35.80 -11.40
C PRO A 34 -8.52 -34.47 -11.45
N ALA A 35 -7.36 -34.42 -10.80
CA ALA A 35 -6.54 -33.21 -10.71
C ALA A 35 -6.09 -32.67 -12.08
N ASP A 36 -6.09 -33.48 -13.14
CA ASP A 36 -5.73 -33.09 -14.51
C ASP A 36 -6.94 -32.83 -15.43
N HIS A 37 -8.17 -32.95 -14.92
CA HIS A 37 -9.40 -32.77 -15.71
C HIS A 37 -9.54 -31.35 -16.29
N PRO A 38 -10.03 -31.19 -17.54
CA PRO A 38 -10.20 -29.89 -18.20
C PRO A 38 -11.11 -28.89 -17.48
N PHE A 39 -11.99 -29.38 -16.59
CA PHE A 39 -12.81 -28.52 -15.72
C PHE A 39 -11.95 -27.48 -14.98
N TRP A 40 -10.83 -27.90 -14.43
CA TRP A 40 -9.96 -27.01 -13.65
C TRP A 40 -9.27 -25.94 -14.49
N ASP A 41 -9.27 -26.03 -15.82
CA ASP A 41 -8.71 -24.98 -16.68
C ASP A 41 -9.60 -23.74 -16.73
N GLN A 42 -10.90 -23.90 -16.46
CA GLN A 42 -11.89 -22.83 -16.54
C GLN A 42 -12.55 -22.49 -15.21
N TYR A 43 -12.60 -23.45 -14.28
CA TYR A 43 -13.36 -23.37 -13.03
C TYR A 43 -12.52 -23.38 -11.76
N TYR A 44 -11.18 -23.40 -11.88
CA TYR A 44 -10.32 -23.31 -10.69
C TYR A 44 -10.44 -21.92 -10.03
N PRO A 45 -10.83 -21.83 -8.74
CA PRO A 45 -10.99 -20.55 -8.06
C PRO A 45 -9.69 -19.72 -7.97
N PRO A 46 -9.77 -18.38 -8.06
CA PRO A 46 -10.95 -17.59 -8.42
C PRO A 46 -11.16 -17.55 -9.94
N TRP A 47 -12.35 -17.94 -10.40
CA TRP A 47 -12.74 -17.93 -11.83
C TRP A 47 -13.82 -16.89 -12.18
N ASP A 48 -14.25 -16.08 -11.20
CA ASP A 48 -15.17 -14.96 -11.40
C ASP A 48 -14.85 -13.83 -10.39
N PHE A 49 -15.28 -12.60 -10.68
CA PHE A 49 -14.98 -11.43 -9.86
C PHE A 49 -15.52 -11.59 -8.43
N GLY A 50 -14.66 -11.47 -7.42
CA GLY A 50 -15.05 -11.67 -6.02
C GLY A 50 -15.36 -13.12 -5.65
N CYS A 51 -14.95 -14.10 -6.47
CA CYS A 51 -15.01 -15.52 -6.12
C CYS A 51 -14.15 -15.80 -4.87
N ARG A 52 -14.74 -16.50 -3.90
CA ARG A 52 -14.10 -16.93 -2.64
C ARG A 52 -14.07 -18.45 -2.47
N CYS A 53 -14.44 -19.18 -3.51
CA CYS A 53 -14.41 -20.64 -3.50
C CYS A 53 -12.97 -21.16 -3.40
N THR A 54 -12.82 -22.43 -3.03
CA THR A 54 -11.53 -23.11 -2.91
C THR A 54 -11.59 -24.49 -3.57
N VAL A 55 -10.47 -25.20 -3.56
CA VAL A 55 -10.37 -26.61 -3.97
C VAL A 55 -9.88 -27.42 -2.79
N ILE A 56 -10.59 -28.52 -2.51
CA ILE A 56 -10.21 -29.49 -1.47
C ILE A 56 -9.59 -30.71 -2.18
N PRO A 57 -8.30 -31.01 -1.95
CA PRO A 57 -7.68 -32.18 -2.54
C PRO A 57 -8.09 -33.45 -1.78
N LEU A 58 -8.40 -34.51 -2.51
CA LEU A 58 -8.92 -35.80 -2.03
C LEU A 58 -8.03 -36.96 -2.51
N PRO A 59 -7.93 -38.05 -1.73
CA PRO A 59 -7.19 -39.24 -2.13
C PRO A 59 -7.93 -40.05 -3.22
N SER A 60 -9.25 -39.96 -3.30
CA SER A 60 -10.09 -40.66 -4.28
C SER A 60 -11.49 -40.05 -4.36
N ILE A 61 -12.24 -40.32 -5.44
CA ILE A 61 -13.66 -39.96 -5.53
C ILE A 61 -14.46 -40.77 -4.48
N PRO A 62 -15.27 -40.13 -3.61
CA PRO A 62 -16.08 -40.83 -2.61
C PRO A 62 -17.06 -41.84 -3.23
N LYS A 63 -17.24 -42.99 -2.57
CA LYS A 63 -18.22 -43.99 -3.00
C LYS A 63 -19.63 -43.41 -2.88
N GLY A 64 -20.41 -43.51 -3.95
CA GLY A 64 -21.77 -42.96 -4.01
C GLY A 64 -21.84 -41.49 -4.44
N TYR A 65 -20.70 -40.90 -4.86
CA TYR A 65 -20.70 -39.58 -5.48
C TYR A 65 -21.60 -39.56 -6.73
N TYR A 66 -22.49 -38.57 -6.80
CA TYR A 66 -23.48 -38.43 -7.86
C TYR A 66 -23.24 -37.14 -8.65
N HIS A 67 -22.55 -37.26 -9.78
CA HIS A 67 -22.15 -36.13 -10.62
C HIS A 67 -23.31 -35.20 -11.02
N ALA A 68 -24.52 -35.72 -11.23
CA ALA A 68 -25.66 -34.88 -11.61
C ALA A 68 -26.20 -34.01 -10.46
N LYS A 69 -25.77 -34.26 -9.20
CA LYS A 69 -26.18 -33.51 -8.01
C LYS A 69 -25.03 -33.40 -7.00
N PRO A 70 -23.95 -32.67 -7.34
CA PRO A 70 -22.66 -32.73 -6.63
C PRO A 70 -22.75 -32.26 -5.16
N ASN A 71 -23.53 -31.21 -4.88
CA ASN A 71 -23.81 -30.73 -3.52
C ASN A 71 -25.02 -31.42 -2.85
N GLY A 72 -25.61 -32.44 -3.50
CA GLY A 72 -26.81 -33.12 -3.02
C GLY A 72 -28.13 -32.32 -3.13
N ILE A 73 -28.09 -31.08 -3.61
CA ILE A 73 -29.23 -30.14 -3.66
C ILE A 73 -29.56 -29.69 -5.09
N ASP A 74 -28.58 -29.14 -5.80
CA ASP A 74 -28.75 -28.56 -7.13
C ASP A 74 -28.44 -29.57 -8.23
N THR A 75 -29.28 -29.62 -9.27
CA THR A 75 -29.03 -30.49 -10.43
C THR A 75 -28.10 -29.79 -11.40
N VAL A 76 -27.06 -30.49 -11.88
CA VAL A 76 -26.07 -29.98 -12.83
C VAL A 76 -26.16 -30.74 -14.14
N GLU A 77 -26.35 -30.01 -15.23
CA GLU A 77 -26.28 -30.50 -16.60
C GLU A 77 -24.88 -30.28 -17.16
N TYR A 78 -24.37 -31.27 -17.89
CA TYR A 78 -23.04 -31.26 -18.49
C TYR A 78 -23.15 -31.19 -20.01
N ASP A 79 -22.18 -30.53 -20.65
CA ASP A 79 -22.07 -30.52 -22.11
C ASP A 79 -21.42 -31.82 -22.64
N ASP A 80 -21.31 -31.93 -23.96
CA ASP A 80 -20.71 -33.09 -24.65
C ASP A 80 -19.23 -33.31 -24.28
N ALA A 81 -18.56 -32.29 -23.73
CA ALA A 81 -17.19 -32.38 -23.23
C ALA A 81 -17.12 -32.78 -21.74
N GLY A 82 -18.27 -33.06 -21.12
CA GLY A 82 -18.37 -33.41 -19.71
C GLY A 82 -18.15 -32.24 -18.76
N LEU A 83 -18.29 -30.99 -19.22
CA LEU A 83 -18.17 -29.78 -18.41
C LEU A 83 -19.54 -29.26 -17.96
N PRO A 84 -19.67 -28.73 -16.72
CA PRO A 84 -20.92 -28.14 -16.25
C PRO A 84 -21.37 -26.99 -17.15
N SER A 85 -22.58 -27.09 -17.69
CA SER A 85 -23.12 -26.13 -18.65
C SER A 85 -24.27 -25.31 -18.07
N ARG A 86 -25.14 -25.95 -17.27
CA ARG A 86 -26.35 -25.36 -16.72
C ARG A 86 -26.73 -26.02 -15.39
N SER A 87 -27.42 -25.28 -14.54
CA SER A 87 -28.05 -25.82 -13.33
C SER A 87 -29.41 -25.17 -13.10
N VAL A 88 -30.25 -25.80 -12.27
CA VAL A 88 -31.45 -25.19 -11.70
C VAL A 88 -31.25 -25.01 -10.21
N VAL A 89 -31.23 -23.75 -9.79
CA VAL A 89 -30.96 -23.35 -8.41
C VAL A 89 -32.12 -22.50 -7.93
N ASP A 90 -32.76 -22.88 -6.83
CA ASP A 90 -33.98 -22.23 -6.30
C ASP A 90 -35.07 -22.04 -7.38
N GLY A 91 -35.24 -23.03 -8.25
CA GLY A 91 -36.20 -23.00 -9.36
C GLY A 91 -35.81 -22.10 -10.54
N ARG A 92 -34.63 -21.47 -10.52
CA ARG A 92 -34.14 -20.61 -11.60
C ARG A 92 -33.01 -21.30 -12.38
N ALA A 93 -33.07 -21.21 -13.69
CA ALA A 93 -31.99 -21.65 -14.55
C ALA A 93 -30.78 -20.74 -14.43
N VAL A 94 -29.61 -21.35 -14.21
CA VAL A 94 -28.32 -20.66 -14.05
C VAL A 94 -27.34 -21.22 -15.07
N SER A 95 -26.65 -20.33 -15.80
CA SER A 95 -25.55 -20.75 -16.66
C SER A 95 -24.32 -21.02 -15.81
N LEU A 96 -23.69 -22.17 -16.04
CA LEU A 96 -22.43 -22.55 -15.43
C LEU A 96 -21.25 -22.29 -16.35
N ARG A 97 -21.42 -21.52 -17.44
CA ARG A 97 -20.29 -21.19 -18.32
C ARG A 97 -19.43 -20.10 -17.69
N PRO A 98 -18.09 -20.19 -17.78
CA PRO A 98 -17.21 -19.19 -17.20
C PRO A 98 -17.31 -17.88 -17.97
N GLY A 99 -17.25 -16.75 -17.25
CA GLY A 99 -17.24 -15.41 -17.84
C GLY A 99 -15.92 -15.07 -18.54
N LYS A 100 -15.76 -13.80 -18.97
CA LYS A 100 -14.51 -13.32 -19.59
C LYS A 100 -13.33 -13.24 -18.60
N PHE A 101 -13.60 -13.30 -17.29
CA PHE A 101 -12.57 -13.32 -16.26
C PHE A 101 -11.87 -14.67 -16.28
N ARG A 102 -10.59 -14.67 -16.66
CA ARG A 102 -9.74 -15.87 -16.56
C ARG A 102 -8.84 -15.67 -15.35
N GLY A 103 -9.01 -16.52 -14.32
CA GLY A 103 -8.06 -16.62 -13.22
C GLY A 103 -6.64 -16.94 -13.72
N ILE A 104 -5.66 -16.91 -12.82
CA ILE A 104 -4.24 -17.11 -13.16
C ILE A 104 -4.08 -18.44 -13.94
N PRO A 105 -3.54 -18.42 -15.19
CA PRO A 105 -3.51 -19.61 -16.04
C PRO A 105 -2.69 -20.77 -15.47
N ARG A 106 -3.18 -21.99 -15.70
CA ARG A 106 -2.63 -23.29 -15.28
C ARG A 106 -1.31 -23.74 -15.93
N ARG A 107 -0.51 -22.82 -16.50
CA ARG A 107 0.70 -23.16 -17.28
C ARG A 107 2.01 -22.53 -16.83
N SER A 108 2.03 -21.81 -15.74
CA SER A 108 3.32 -21.56 -15.08
C SER A 108 3.55 -22.70 -14.10
N SER A 109 4.51 -23.58 -14.40
CA SER A 109 5.06 -24.52 -13.40
C SER A 109 5.37 -23.77 -12.09
N LEU A 110 5.43 -24.42 -10.93
CA LEU A 110 5.85 -23.74 -9.70
C LEU A 110 7.17 -22.98 -9.91
N ALA A 111 8.11 -23.54 -10.68
CA ALA A 111 9.35 -22.89 -11.08
C ALA A 111 9.15 -21.66 -11.99
N GLU A 112 8.11 -21.63 -12.83
CA GLU A 112 7.74 -20.47 -13.65
C GLU A 112 6.86 -19.46 -12.89
N VAL A 113 6.07 -19.87 -11.90
CA VAL A 113 5.40 -18.97 -10.95
C VAL A 113 6.44 -18.34 -10.04
N ILE A 114 7.44 -19.10 -9.59
CA ILE A 114 8.59 -18.58 -8.85
C ILE A 114 9.45 -17.72 -9.77
N ARG A 115 9.71 -18.09 -11.04
CA ARG A 115 10.43 -17.21 -11.98
C ARG A 115 9.64 -15.96 -12.31
N LYS A 116 8.34 -16.03 -12.63
CA LYS A 116 7.51 -14.85 -12.91
C LYS A 116 7.23 -14.05 -11.66
N GLY A 117 7.18 -14.69 -10.49
CA GLY A 117 7.14 -14.09 -9.17
C GLY A 117 8.46 -13.42 -8.83
N ALA A 118 9.61 -13.99 -9.21
CA ALA A 118 10.96 -13.45 -9.08
C ALA A 118 11.30 -12.46 -10.20
N THR A 119 10.61 -12.48 -11.33
CA THR A 119 10.72 -11.53 -12.45
C THR A 119 9.73 -10.39 -12.24
N ARG A 120 8.61 -10.59 -11.55
CA ARG A 120 7.73 -9.53 -11.04
C ARG A 120 8.30 -8.94 -9.77
N ALA A 121 8.90 -9.74 -8.88
CA ALA A 121 9.67 -9.27 -7.75
C ALA A 121 10.93 -8.58 -8.26
N GLY A 122 11.59 -9.14 -9.28
CA GLY A 122 12.74 -8.59 -9.99
C GLY A 122 12.40 -7.33 -10.77
N LYS A 123 11.30 -7.28 -11.54
CA LYS A 123 10.78 -6.03 -12.14
C LYS A 123 10.25 -5.06 -11.09
N SER A 124 9.74 -5.53 -9.95
CA SER A 124 9.39 -4.69 -8.81
C SER A 124 10.62 -4.27 -8.02
N GLU A 125 11.76 -4.96 -8.11
CA GLU A 125 13.06 -4.62 -7.51
C GLU A 125 13.83 -3.68 -8.44
N GLU A 126 13.70 -3.88 -9.75
CA GLU A 126 14.20 -3.04 -10.83
C GLU A 126 13.39 -1.74 -10.88
N SER A 127 12.06 -1.80 -10.71
CA SER A 127 11.17 -0.66 -10.45
C SER A 127 11.30 -0.07 -9.04
N ALA A 128 11.65 -0.87 -8.01
CA ALA A 128 11.86 -0.34 -6.65
C ALA A 128 13.26 0.24 -6.42
N ASN A 129 14.20 -0.01 -7.33
CA ASN A 129 15.46 0.72 -7.40
C ASN A 129 15.33 1.99 -8.25
N GLU A 130 14.34 2.06 -9.14
CA GLU A 130 14.00 3.29 -9.85
C GLU A 130 13.47 4.33 -8.85
N THR A 131 14.05 5.53 -8.89
CA THR A 131 13.60 6.62 -8.03
C THR A 131 12.36 7.25 -8.64
N VAL A 132 11.23 7.13 -7.94
CA VAL A 132 9.96 7.70 -8.34
C VAL A 132 9.99 9.21 -8.11
N ARG A 133 9.66 9.99 -9.14
CA ARG A 133 9.44 11.43 -9.06
C ARG A 133 7.99 11.71 -9.42
N ILE A 134 7.27 12.31 -8.48
CA ILE A 134 5.84 12.59 -8.60
C ILE A 134 5.69 14.04 -9.04
N SER A 135 4.84 14.27 -10.05
CA SER A 135 4.68 15.57 -10.70
C SER A 135 3.25 16.10 -10.65
N THR A 136 2.25 15.26 -10.40
CA THR A 136 0.84 15.66 -10.30
C THR A 136 0.16 15.14 -9.04
N SER A 137 -0.95 15.77 -8.68
CA SER A 137 -1.87 15.36 -7.61
C SER A 137 -2.34 13.91 -7.76
N GLU A 138 -2.68 13.51 -8.99
CA GLU A 138 -3.19 12.17 -9.28
C GLU A 138 -2.09 11.12 -9.06
N GLU A 139 -0.86 11.41 -9.52
CA GLU A 139 0.30 10.54 -9.26
C GLU A 139 0.61 10.45 -7.76
N ALA A 140 0.42 11.52 -7.00
CA ALA A 140 0.63 11.55 -5.56
C ALA A 140 -0.43 10.70 -4.82
N ASP A 141 -1.69 10.78 -5.23
CA ASP A 141 -2.78 9.94 -4.71
C ASP A 141 -2.55 8.46 -5.01
N GLU A 142 -2.14 8.13 -6.24
CA GLU A 142 -1.79 6.77 -6.63
C GLU A 142 -0.59 6.24 -5.85
N PHE A 143 0.43 7.07 -5.66
CA PHE A 143 1.58 6.76 -4.80
C PHE A 143 1.13 6.45 -3.38
N GLY A 144 0.32 7.31 -2.77
CA GLY A 144 -0.21 7.10 -1.41
C GLY A 144 -0.95 5.78 -1.27
N LYS A 145 -1.88 5.49 -2.19
CA LYS A 145 -2.66 4.24 -2.22
C LYS A 145 -1.76 3.01 -2.40
N ARG A 146 -0.71 3.11 -3.22
CA ARG A 146 0.21 2.00 -3.50
C ARG A 146 1.20 1.76 -2.36
N GLU A 147 1.80 2.80 -1.81
CA GLU A 147 2.81 2.70 -0.74
C GLU A 147 2.16 2.45 0.63
N PHE A 148 0.97 3.01 0.87
CA PHE A 148 0.28 2.99 2.17
C PHE A 148 -1.19 2.53 2.05
N PRO A 149 -1.46 1.32 1.53
CA PRO A 149 -2.82 0.79 1.43
C PRO A 149 -3.42 0.64 2.83
N ASP A 150 -4.68 1.05 2.94
CA ASP A 150 -5.48 0.99 4.16
C ASP A 150 -4.83 1.70 5.36
N LEU A 151 -4.02 2.75 5.12
CA LEU A 151 -3.26 3.47 6.14
C LEU A 151 -4.13 3.80 7.38
N ALA A 152 -5.29 4.43 7.16
CA ALA A 152 -6.20 4.83 8.22
C ALA A 152 -6.72 3.65 9.07
N GLN A 153 -6.89 2.47 8.47
CA GLN A 153 -7.37 1.26 9.17
C GLN A 153 -6.26 0.57 9.96
N ARG A 154 -4.99 0.85 9.62
CA ARG A 154 -3.80 0.24 10.22
C ARG A 154 -3.22 1.04 11.37
N LEU A 155 -3.74 2.25 11.60
CA LEU A 155 -3.40 3.12 12.71
C LEU A 155 -4.35 2.91 13.87
N THR A 156 -3.84 3.06 15.09
CA THR A 156 -4.69 3.24 16.27
C THR A 156 -5.33 4.63 16.25
N GLY A 157 -6.41 4.82 17.02
CA GLY A 157 -7.05 6.14 17.13
C GLY A 157 -6.10 7.24 17.63
N GLN A 158 -5.20 6.91 18.57
CA GLN A 158 -4.21 7.86 19.11
C GLN A 158 -3.12 8.21 18.08
N GLU A 159 -2.67 7.24 17.28
CA GLU A 159 -1.73 7.48 16.19
C GLU A 159 -2.35 8.37 15.12
N ALA A 160 -3.58 8.07 14.69
CA ALA A 160 -4.30 8.87 13.72
C ALA A 160 -4.55 10.32 14.22
N ASP A 161 -4.99 10.49 15.46
CA ASP A 161 -5.19 11.82 16.07
C ASP A 161 -3.87 12.59 16.20
N SER A 162 -2.77 11.92 16.55
CA SER A 162 -1.46 12.58 16.65
C SER A 162 -0.92 13.02 15.29
N ILE A 163 -1.10 12.21 14.23
CA ILE A 163 -0.75 12.63 12.86
C ILE A 163 -1.63 13.80 12.42
N PHE A 164 -2.94 13.71 12.66
CA PHE A 164 -3.88 14.77 12.32
C PHE A 164 -3.49 16.10 12.97
N ARG A 165 -3.23 16.09 14.29
CA ARG A 165 -2.82 17.30 15.03
C ARG A 165 -1.47 17.81 14.56
N TYR A 166 -0.48 16.93 14.39
CA TYR A 166 0.85 17.33 13.96
C TYR A 166 0.78 18.06 12.62
N THR A 167 0.15 17.46 11.63
CA THR A 167 0.04 18.01 10.27
C THR A 167 -0.87 19.25 10.17
N SER A 168 -1.63 19.57 11.23
CA SER A 168 -2.54 20.73 11.21
C SER A 168 -2.06 21.88 12.09
N THR A 169 -1.79 21.64 13.37
CA THR A 169 -1.62 22.71 14.36
C THR A 169 -0.46 22.51 15.34
N SER A 170 -0.01 21.27 15.59
CA SER A 170 0.96 20.99 16.65
C SER A 170 2.40 20.79 16.18
N PHE A 171 2.69 20.82 14.86
CA PHE A 171 4.04 20.58 14.34
C PHE A 171 5.11 21.50 14.94
N ASP A 172 4.84 22.80 15.05
CA ASP A 172 5.82 23.77 15.57
C ASP A 172 6.14 23.50 17.03
N GLY A 173 5.11 23.32 17.87
CA GLY A 173 5.30 23.04 19.30
C GLY A 173 6.04 21.73 19.55
N ILE A 174 5.70 20.66 18.82
CA ILE A 174 6.35 19.36 18.93
C ILE A 174 7.81 19.43 18.47
N ASN A 175 8.06 20.01 17.30
CA ASN A 175 9.43 20.08 16.77
C ASN A 175 10.30 21.03 17.60
N ASP A 176 9.75 22.12 18.13
CA ASP A 176 10.49 23.05 19.00
C ASP A 176 10.87 22.41 20.33
N TYR A 177 9.98 21.60 20.91
CA TYR A 177 10.30 20.78 22.07
C TYR A 177 11.43 19.79 21.77
N LEU A 178 11.34 19.07 20.65
CA LEU A 178 12.38 18.12 20.22
C LEU A 178 13.73 18.80 19.94
N ARG A 179 13.73 20.06 19.49
CA ARG A 179 14.93 20.89 19.28
C ARG A 179 15.48 21.50 20.58
N GLY A 180 14.87 21.21 21.73
CA GLY A 180 15.27 21.75 23.03
C GLY A 180 15.02 23.24 23.19
N LYS A 181 14.09 23.83 22.43
CA LYS A 181 13.75 25.24 22.61
C LYS A 181 13.00 25.44 23.93
N LYS A 182 13.12 26.64 24.48
CA LYS A 182 12.32 27.06 25.61
C LYS A 182 10.86 27.20 25.15
N MET A 183 10.00 26.34 25.67
CA MET A 183 8.58 26.33 25.33
C MET A 183 7.84 27.47 26.03
N ASN A 184 6.90 28.09 25.30
CA ASN A 184 5.91 28.99 25.88
C ASN A 184 4.59 28.23 26.01
N TRP A 185 4.47 27.42 27.06
CA TRP A 185 3.30 26.54 27.28
C TRP A 185 1.97 27.31 27.34
N ASP A 186 1.97 28.59 27.68
CA ASP A 186 0.75 29.42 27.68
C ASP A 186 0.30 29.83 26.28
N ALA A 187 1.19 29.78 25.28
CA ALA A 187 0.91 30.14 23.89
C ALA A 187 0.64 28.94 22.98
N ILE A 188 0.85 27.72 23.48
CA ILE A 188 0.53 26.47 22.77
C ILE A 188 -0.55 25.75 23.58
N GLU A 189 -1.65 25.38 22.94
CA GLU A 189 -2.78 24.67 23.56
C GLU A 189 -2.45 23.18 23.86
N LEU A 190 -1.24 22.91 24.37
CA LEU A 190 -0.74 21.57 24.67
C LEU A 190 0.07 21.59 25.97
N SER A 191 -0.16 20.62 26.85
CA SER A 191 0.73 20.38 27.99
C SER A 191 2.01 19.64 27.54
N GLU A 192 3.06 19.68 28.37
CA GLU A 192 4.27 18.90 28.12
C GLU A 192 3.98 17.40 28.01
N THR A 193 3.06 16.90 28.83
CA THR A 193 2.58 15.51 28.77
C THR A 193 1.91 15.17 27.44
N ASP A 194 1.12 16.10 26.87
CA ASP A 194 0.48 15.90 25.56
C ASP A 194 1.51 15.89 24.43
N VAL A 195 2.52 16.76 24.50
CA VAL A 195 3.63 16.78 23.53
C VAL A 195 4.39 15.46 23.57
N ILE A 196 4.77 14.98 24.76
CA ILE A 196 5.48 13.70 24.93
C ILE A 196 4.62 12.53 24.43
N ALA A 197 3.32 12.53 24.69
CA ALA A 197 2.40 11.49 24.20
C ALA A 197 2.31 11.52 22.66
N GLN A 198 2.09 12.68 22.05
CA GLN A 198 2.05 12.83 20.60
C GLN A 198 3.35 12.38 19.94
N ILE A 199 4.51 12.72 20.49
CA ILE A 199 5.82 12.24 19.98
C ILE A 199 5.87 10.71 19.96
N LYS A 200 5.45 10.05 21.04
CA LYS A 200 5.42 8.58 21.10
C LYS A 200 4.47 7.96 20.08
N HIS A 201 3.31 8.57 19.88
CA HIS A 201 2.34 8.11 18.88
C HIS A 201 2.83 8.34 17.45
N LEU A 202 3.48 9.47 17.16
CA LEU A 202 4.11 9.73 15.86
C LEU A 202 5.26 8.75 15.58
N ASP A 203 6.17 8.54 16.54
CA ASP A 203 7.25 7.56 16.43
C ASP A 203 6.68 6.15 16.17
N SER A 204 5.65 5.75 16.92
CA SER A 204 4.96 4.45 16.74
C SER A 204 4.31 4.35 15.36
N ALA A 205 3.59 5.38 14.92
CA ALA A 205 2.91 5.40 13.65
C ALA A 205 3.90 5.29 12.47
N ILE A 206 4.95 6.10 12.47
CA ILE A 206 5.97 6.10 11.41
C ILE A 206 6.71 4.76 11.38
N ALA A 207 7.00 4.16 12.54
CA ALA A 207 7.70 2.87 12.62
C ALA A 207 6.92 1.69 12.01
N ARG A 208 5.59 1.80 11.85
CA ARG A 208 4.75 0.75 11.25
C ARG A 208 4.87 0.63 9.75
N PHE A 209 5.41 1.66 9.07
CA PHE A 209 5.43 1.73 7.62
C PHE A 209 6.83 2.05 7.12
N SER A 210 7.28 1.26 6.15
CA SER A 210 8.53 1.49 5.44
C SER A 210 8.23 1.61 3.96
N LEU A 211 8.87 2.57 3.29
CA LEU A 211 8.70 2.80 1.87
C LEU A 211 9.08 1.56 1.05
N ARG A 212 8.29 1.22 0.03
CA ARG A 212 8.59 0.12 -0.89
C ARG A 212 9.44 0.56 -2.07
N THR A 213 9.51 1.87 -2.33
CA THR A 213 10.28 2.46 -3.43
C THR A 213 11.15 3.63 -2.98
N ASN A 214 12.17 3.97 -3.78
CA ASN A 214 12.89 5.23 -3.66
C ASN A 214 11.98 6.37 -4.17
N VAL A 215 11.86 7.47 -3.44
CA VAL A 215 10.99 8.59 -3.85
C VAL A 215 11.69 9.94 -3.69
N VAL A 216 11.54 10.83 -4.67
CA VAL A 216 11.95 12.24 -4.55
C VAL A 216 10.94 13.00 -3.70
N VAL A 217 11.42 13.72 -2.70
CA VAL A 217 10.63 14.63 -1.88
C VAL A 217 11.24 16.02 -1.84
N TYR A 218 10.42 16.98 -1.41
CA TYR A 218 10.75 18.39 -1.32
C TYR A 218 10.41 18.91 0.07
N ARG A 219 11.32 19.67 0.66
CA ARG A 219 11.10 20.41 1.90
C ARG A 219 11.32 21.89 1.65
N GLY A 220 10.25 22.68 1.69
CA GLY A 220 10.29 24.15 1.66
C GLY A 220 10.35 24.72 3.07
N PHE A 221 11.21 25.71 3.31
CA PHE A 221 11.33 26.40 4.60
C PHE A 221 12.23 27.65 4.50
N GLY A 222 12.28 28.44 5.58
CA GLY A 222 13.16 29.61 5.71
C GLY A 222 14.37 29.35 6.61
N TRP A 223 15.52 29.93 6.27
CA TRP A 223 16.71 29.98 7.12
C TRP A 223 17.13 31.41 7.46
N ASP A 224 17.84 31.60 8.57
CA ASP A 224 18.58 32.84 8.84
C ASP A 224 19.73 33.06 7.83
N ARG A 225 20.27 31.97 7.26
CA ARG A 225 21.42 31.98 6.34
C ARG A 225 21.27 30.99 5.19
N ARG A 226 21.96 31.27 4.07
CA ARG A 226 22.00 30.35 2.92
C ARG A 226 22.68 29.03 3.30
N VAL A 227 22.04 27.91 2.96
CA VAL A 227 22.65 26.58 3.02
C VAL A 227 23.83 26.46 2.05
N LYS A 228 24.83 25.62 2.40
CA LYS A 228 26.06 25.45 1.60
C LYS A 228 26.31 23.98 1.26
N LYS A 229 26.93 23.73 0.11
CA LYS A 229 27.43 22.38 -0.24
C LYS A 229 28.35 21.84 0.87
N GLY A 230 28.15 20.57 1.24
CA GLY A 230 28.85 19.87 2.32
C GLY A 230 28.27 20.13 3.72
N GLN A 231 27.33 21.07 3.88
CA GLN A 231 26.66 21.28 5.15
C GLN A 231 25.79 20.07 5.49
N ILE A 232 25.84 19.66 6.76
CA ILE A 232 24.92 18.68 7.34
C ILE A 232 23.88 19.45 8.14
N ILE A 233 22.62 19.32 7.75
CA ILE A 233 21.48 19.81 8.51
C ILE A 233 21.05 18.67 9.43
N ASN A 234 21.05 18.94 10.73
CA ASN A 234 20.55 18.03 11.76
C ASN A 234 19.29 18.66 12.36
N ASP A 235 18.14 18.00 12.18
CA ASP A 235 16.88 18.43 12.79
C ASP A 235 16.43 17.32 13.75
N GLU A 236 16.38 17.65 15.05
CA GLU A 236 15.92 16.72 16.09
C GLU A 236 14.39 16.54 16.04
N GLY A 237 13.68 17.40 15.31
CA GLY A 237 12.25 17.28 15.02
C GLY A 237 11.94 16.24 13.94
N PHE A 238 10.64 15.99 13.72
CA PHE A 238 10.19 15.22 12.57
C PHE A 238 10.40 16.02 11.27
N VAL A 239 10.57 15.32 10.16
CA VAL A 239 10.85 15.95 8.88
C VAL A 239 9.64 15.85 7.96
N SER A 240 8.80 16.89 8.00
CA SER A 240 7.77 17.15 7.00
C SER A 240 8.37 17.42 5.62
N THR A 241 7.84 16.74 4.61
CA THR A 241 8.20 16.89 3.21
C THR A 241 6.95 16.73 2.36
N SER A 242 6.95 17.25 1.14
CA SER A 242 5.93 16.93 0.14
C SER A 242 6.53 16.08 -0.97
N VAL A 243 5.74 15.18 -1.55
CA VAL A 243 6.13 14.48 -2.78
C VAL A 243 6.00 15.37 -4.02
N LEU A 244 5.36 16.54 -3.91
CA LEU A 244 5.17 17.49 -5.00
C LEU A 244 6.04 18.75 -4.83
N LYS A 245 6.76 19.12 -5.90
CA LYS A 245 7.57 20.35 -5.90
C LYS A 245 6.71 21.61 -5.75
N SER A 246 5.55 21.64 -6.39
CA SER A 246 4.63 22.78 -6.39
C SER A 246 4.18 23.18 -4.98
N VAL A 247 4.00 22.22 -4.08
CA VAL A 247 3.65 22.46 -2.68
C VAL A 247 4.81 23.16 -1.96
N ALA A 248 6.04 22.67 -2.15
CA ALA A 248 7.23 23.26 -1.52
C ALA A 248 7.57 24.67 -2.05
N ASP A 249 7.19 24.99 -3.29
CA ASP A 249 7.28 26.34 -3.88
C ASP A 249 6.17 27.30 -3.37
N GLY A 250 5.19 26.81 -2.62
CA GLY A 250 4.03 27.57 -2.15
C GLY A 250 4.21 28.27 -0.80
N TRP A 251 3.29 27.97 0.13
CA TRP A 251 3.16 28.64 1.42
C TRP A 251 4.45 28.69 2.28
N PRO A 252 5.34 27.66 2.30
CA PRO A 252 6.52 27.71 3.16
C PRO A 252 7.48 28.84 2.79
N LEU A 253 7.54 29.20 1.49
CA LEU A 253 8.36 30.32 1.03
C LEU A 253 7.73 31.67 1.38
N SER A 254 6.40 31.78 1.41
CA SER A 254 5.69 32.98 1.87
C SER A 254 6.00 33.27 3.34
N VAL A 255 5.91 32.24 4.19
CA VAL A 255 6.24 32.35 5.62
C VAL A 255 7.72 32.73 5.83
N ALA A 256 8.63 32.16 5.03
CA ALA A 256 10.03 32.54 5.07
C ALA A 256 10.23 34.03 4.78
N ARG A 257 9.55 34.58 3.77
CA ARG A 257 9.65 36.00 3.39
C ARG A 257 9.09 36.92 4.48
N GLU A 258 7.93 36.59 5.02
CA GLU A 258 7.29 37.35 6.10
C GLU A 258 8.19 37.45 7.33
N ASN A 259 8.92 36.38 7.63
CA ASN A 259 9.86 36.30 8.74
C ASN A 259 11.29 36.77 8.38
N LYS A 260 11.49 37.36 7.20
CA LYS A 260 12.79 37.84 6.69
C LYS A 260 13.87 36.76 6.66
N LEU A 261 13.46 35.51 6.49
CA LEU A 261 14.31 34.34 6.31
C LEU A 261 14.62 34.16 4.82
N VAL A 262 15.71 33.46 4.53
CA VAL A 262 16.10 33.03 3.18
C VAL A 262 15.20 31.86 2.75
N PRO A 263 14.31 32.04 1.76
CA PRO A 263 13.45 30.97 1.27
C PRO A 263 14.30 29.87 0.63
N THR A 264 14.09 28.63 1.07
CA THR A 264 14.93 27.49 0.71
C THR A 264 14.07 26.27 0.42
N ILE A 265 14.36 25.58 -0.69
CA ILE A 265 13.79 24.28 -1.03
C ILE A 265 14.89 23.25 -1.11
N ILE A 266 14.73 22.15 -0.37
CA ILE A 266 15.62 21.00 -0.44
C ILE A 266 14.90 19.87 -1.16
N GLU A 267 15.47 19.44 -2.28
CA GLU A 267 15.10 18.22 -3.01
C GLU A 267 16.01 17.07 -2.56
N PHE A 268 15.46 15.94 -2.17
CA PHE A 268 16.25 14.75 -1.84
C PHE A 268 15.47 13.46 -2.07
N VAL A 269 16.21 12.35 -2.20
CA VAL A 269 15.62 11.02 -2.32
C VAL A 269 15.48 10.41 -0.93
N VAL A 270 14.28 9.93 -0.61
CA VAL A 270 14.03 9.04 0.52
C VAL A 270 14.18 7.60 0.03
N PRO A 271 15.17 6.84 0.53
CA PRO A 271 15.38 5.48 0.07
C PRO A 271 14.23 4.55 0.46
N LYS A 272 14.03 3.53 -0.37
CA LYS A 272 13.27 2.32 -0.02
C LYS A 272 13.73 1.79 1.35
N GLY A 273 12.77 1.33 2.14
CA GLY A 273 12.99 0.80 3.48
C GLY A 273 13.09 1.88 4.56
N THR A 274 13.11 3.17 4.21
CA THR A 274 13.01 4.26 5.20
C THR A 274 11.63 4.24 5.84
N ASN A 275 11.57 4.37 7.16
CA ASN A 275 10.33 4.52 7.89
C ASN A 275 9.75 5.92 7.67
N ALA A 276 8.53 5.97 7.13
CA ALA A 276 7.85 7.19 6.73
C ALA A 276 6.34 6.97 6.70
N LEU A 277 5.56 8.05 6.70
CA LEU A 277 4.11 7.99 6.61
C LEU A 277 3.60 9.05 5.64
N PHE A 278 2.72 8.66 4.72
CA PHE A 278 2.05 9.59 3.81
C PHE A 278 0.74 10.10 4.43
N ALA A 279 0.73 11.33 4.91
CA ALA A 279 -0.31 11.84 5.79
C ALA A 279 -1.62 12.21 5.08
N GLU A 280 -1.63 12.29 3.75
CA GLU A 280 -2.76 12.78 2.93
C GLU A 280 -4.11 12.12 3.29
N SER A 281 -4.13 10.81 3.57
CA SER A 281 -5.38 10.10 3.90
C SER A 281 -5.88 10.32 5.34
N VAL A 282 -5.08 10.91 6.22
CA VAL A 282 -5.37 11.05 7.67
C VAL A 282 -5.31 12.49 8.18
N THR A 283 -4.78 13.43 7.38
CA THR A 283 -4.78 14.86 7.71
C THR A 283 -6.07 15.58 7.30
N ALA A 284 -6.39 16.69 7.98
CA ALA A 284 -7.37 17.68 7.53
C ALA A 284 -6.81 18.61 6.44
N VAL A 285 -5.49 18.79 6.39
CA VAL A 285 -4.83 19.67 5.43
C VAL A 285 -4.58 18.89 4.14
N LYS A 286 -5.61 18.84 3.30
CA LYS A 286 -5.52 18.19 1.99
C LYS A 286 -4.60 18.97 1.05
N GLU A 287 -4.11 18.27 0.04
CA GLU A 287 -3.31 18.83 -1.06
C GLU A 287 -1.87 19.23 -0.69
N GLU A 288 -1.40 18.93 0.53
CA GLU A 288 0.02 19.06 0.88
C GLU A 288 0.85 17.84 0.42
N TYR A 289 0.19 16.69 0.22
CA TYR A 289 0.81 15.44 -0.21
C TYR A 289 2.04 15.12 0.65
N GLU A 290 1.85 15.25 1.97
CA GLU A 290 2.94 15.21 2.94
C GLU A 290 3.43 13.78 3.15
N LEU A 291 4.73 13.58 2.94
CA LEU A 291 5.46 12.40 3.41
C LEU A 291 6.25 12.78 4.65
N LEU A 292 5.77 12.35 5.81
CA LEU A 292 6.37 12.59 7.11
C LEU A 292 7.46 11.55 7.41
N LEU A 293 8.68 12.02 7.70
CA LEU A 293 9.79 11.15 8.08
C LEU A 293 10.02 11.17 9.59
N ALA A 294 10.54 10.06 10.12
CA ALA A 294 10.91 9.93 11.53
C ALA A 294 11.87 11.05 11.97
N ARG A 295 11.81 11.46 13.23
CA ARG A 295 12.69 12.51 13.76
C ARG A 295 14.18 12.14 13.79
N GLY A 296 15.04 13.15 13.87
CA GLY A 296 16.50 12.98 13.94
C GLY A 296 17.16 12.66 12.59
N GLN A 297 16.50 12.94 11.47
CA GLN A 297 17.12 12.78 10.15
C GLN A 297 18.24 13.81 9.95
N LYS A 298 19.30 13.37 9.26
CA LYS A 298 20.41 14.23 8.85
C LYS A 298 20.40 14.38 7.34
N LEU A 299 20.45 15.62 6.86
CA LEU A 299 20.52 15.94 5.44
C LEU A 299 21.88 16.53 5.09
N GLU A 300 22.62 15.89 4.19
CA GLU A 300 23.85 16.44 3.65
C GLU A 300 23.56 17.17 2.33
N ILE A 301 23.89 18.46 2.27
CA ILE A 301 23.70 19.28 1.08
C ILE A 301 24.77 18.95 0.03
N LEU A 302 24.33 18.49 -1.13
CA LEU A 302 25.20 18.07 -2.24
C LEU A 302 25.49 19.20 -3.22
N SER A 303 24.51 20.06 -3.45
CA SER A 303 24.62 21.21 -4.34
C SER A 303 23.60 22.28 -3.97
N THR A 304 23.92 23.53 -4.28
CA THR A 304 22.98 24.65 -4.15
C THR A 304 22.98 25.46 -5.44
N ARG A 305 21.83 26.04 -5.77
CA ARG A 305 21.66 27.04 -6.81
C ARG A 305 20.67 28.10 -6.35
N LYS A 306 20.74 29.28 -6.93
CA LYS A 306 19.85 30.40 -6.63
C LYS A 306 19.02 30.72 -7.86
N GLU A 307 17.72 30.84 -7.70
CA GLU A 307 16.79 31.32 -8.73
C GLU A 307 15.93 32.40 -8.06
N GLY A 308 16.02 33.65 -8.55
CA GLY A 308 15.38 34.77 -7.87
C GLY A 308 15.89 34.96 -6.43
N ASP A 309 14.98 35.04 -5.47
CA ASP A 309 15.28 35.11 -4.04
C ASP A 309 15.43 33.74 -3.37
N VAL A 310 15.02 32.65 -4.04
CA VAL A 310 14.95 31.29 -3.50
C VAL A 310 16.29 30.56 -3.66
N ILE A 311 16.68 29.80 -2.63
CA ILE A 311 17.75 28.81 -2.71
C ILE A 311 17.17 27.43 -2.97
N TYR A 312 17.61 26.80 -4.05
CA TYR A 312 17.34 25.40 -4.33
C TYR A 312 18.57 24.56 -3.97
N ALA A 313 18.38 23.56 -3.11
CA ALA A 313 19.43 22.64 -2.71
C ALA A 313 19.04 21.21 -3.09
N LYS A 314 20.04 20.41 -3.47
CA LYS A 314 19.91 18.94 -3.51
C LYS A 314 20.60 18.37 -2.29
N ALA A 315 19.98 17.40 -1.64
CA ALA A 315 20.54 16.74 -0.46
C ALA A 315 20.42 15.21 -0.55
N ARG A 316 21.05 14.54 0.41
CA ARG A 316 20.81 13.11 0.70
C ARG A 316 20.61 12.91 2.19
N LEU A 317 19.84 11.89 2.55
CA LEU A 317 19.82 11.38 3.91
C LEU A 317 21.19 10.81 4.27
N LYS A 318 21.73 11.25 5.41
CA LYS A 318 22.99 10.78 5.97
C LYS A 318 22.66 9.78 7.08
N ARG A 319 23.04 8.52 6.86
CA ARG A 319 22.96 7.46 7.87
C ARG A 319 24.02 7.64 8.94
#